data_AF-A0A8P4KEJ5-F1
#
_entry.id   AF-A0A8P4KEJ5-F1
#
_cell.length_a   1.000
_cell.length_b   1.000
_cell.length_c   1.000
_cell.angle_alpha   90.00
_cell.angle_beta   90.00
_cell.angle_gamma   90.00
#
_symmetry.space_group_name_H-M   'P 1'
#
loop_
_entity.id
_entity.type
_entity.pdbx_description
1 polymer ?
#
loop_
_entity_poly.entity_id
_entity_poly.type
_entity_poly.pdbx_seq_one_letter_code
_entity_poly.pdbx_strand_id
1 'polypeptide(L)'
;LFLSGNRQFIVITPCRRLVLCADNRKEMEEWMAALRSVQNRQNYESTQYSMDHFSGMHNWYACSHARPTYCNVCREALSGVTSHGLSCEVCKFKAHKRCAVRATNNCKWTTLASIGKDIIEDEDGVSMPHQWLEGNLPVSAKCNVCDKTCGSVLRLQDWRCLWCKAMVHSGCKDQLSSKCPLGQCKVSVIPPTALNSIDSDGFWKASCPPSCTSPLLVFVNSKSGDNQGVKFLRRFKQLLNPAQVFDLMNGGPHLGLRLFQKFDTFRILVCGGDGSVGWVLSEIDALTLHKQCQLGVLPLGTGNDLARVLGWGSACDDDTQLPQILEKLERASTKMLDRWSIMVYETKFPRQHSILTYEDSVAAHLSKILTSDQHSVVISSAKVLCETVKDFVARVGKAYEKNTESSEESEAMAKKVKLLRIKASWEL
;
A
#
# COMPACT_ATOMS: atom_id res chain seq x y z
N LEU A 1 15.21 22.13 6.99
CA LEU A 1 15.07 22.95 8.21
C LEU A 1 16.00 24.14 8.06
N PHE A 2 15.49 25.39 8.16
CA PHE A 2 16.31 26.61 8.19
C PHE A 2 16.22 27.25 9.58
N LEU A 3 17.34 27.75 10.10
CA LEU A 3 17.41 28.48 11.37
C LEU A 3 17.10 29.96 11.11
N SER A 4 16.09 30.49 11.81
CA SER A 4 15.71 31.90 11.74
C SER A 4 15.66 32.47 13.16
N GLY A 5 16.83 32.76 13.72
CA GLY A 5 16.97 33.41 15.04
C GLY A 5 17.03 32.48 16.25
N ASN A 6 17.35 33.05 17.42
CA ASN A 6 17.79 32.34 18.63
C ASN A 6 16.75 31.40 19.30
N ARG A 7 15.49 31.36 18.84
CA ARG A 7 14.40 30.53 19.41
C ARG A 7 13.38 30.01 18.40
N GLN A 8 13.64 30.15 17.10
CA GLN A 8 12.68 29.80 16.05
C GLN A 8 13.34 28.99 14.94
N PHE A 9 12.65 27.93 14.50
CA PHE A 9 13.06 27.12 13.37
C PHE A 9 11.88 26.83 12.44
N ILE A 10 12.20 26.69 11.15
CA ILE A 10 11.18 26.54 10.12
C ILE A 10 11.17 25.10 9.63
N VAL A 11 10.02 24.43 9.81
CA VAL A 11 9.70 23.12 9.25
C VAL A 11 8.97 23.33 7.93
N ILE A 12 9.60 22.90 6.84
CA ILE A 12 9.03 22.96 5.50
C ILE A 12 8.54 21.55 5.16
N THR A 13 7.23 21.42 4.97
CA THR A 13 6.58 20.21 4.45
C THR A 13 6.14 20.46 3.00
N PRO A 14 5.83 19.41 2.22
CA PRO A 14 5.35 19.58 0.84
C PRO A 14 4.11 20.48 0.71
N CYS A 15 3.29 20.56 1.77
CA CYS A 15 2.02 21.27 1.74
C CYS A 15 2.05 22.61 2.51
N ARG A 16 2.98 22.80 3.47
CA ARG A 16 2.98 23.95 4.39
C ARG A 16 4.37 24.30 4.93
N ARG A 17 4.55 25.59 5.23
CA ARG A 17 5.68 26.13 5.98
C ARG A 17 5.23 26.44 7.41
N LEU A 18 5.81 25.75 8.39
CA LEU A 18 5.50 25.92 9.80
C LEU A 18 6.70 26.58 10.49
N VAL A 19 6.45 27.67 11.22
CA VAL A 19 7.45 28.31 12.08
C VAL A 19 7.17 27.84 13.50
N LEU A 20 8.11 27.09 14.07
CA LEU A 20 8.01 26.60 15.44
C LEU A 20 8.92 27.45 16.33
N CYS A 21 8.38 27.86 17.47
CA CYS A 21 9.08 28.65 18.48
C CYS A 21 9.19 27.79 19.74
N ALA A 22 10.39 27.66 20.28
CA ALA A 22 10.62 26.96 21.55
C ALA A 22 10.91 27.98 22.66
N ASP A 23 10.57 27.64 23.91
CA ASP A 23 10.72 28.55 25.04
C ASP A 23 12.19 28.83 25.36
N ASN A 24 13.06 27.85 25.09
CA ASN A 24 14.51 27.97 25.24
C ASN A 24 15.29 27.21 24.15
N ARG A 25 16.60 27.51 24.04
CA ARG A 25 17.47 26.94 23.01
C ARG A 25 17.69 25.43 23.15
N LYS A 26 17.71 24.92 24.38
CA LYS A 26 17.90 23.48 24.63
C LYS A 26 16.71 22.67 24.12
N GLU A 27 15.50 23.13 24.40
CA GLU A 27 14.27 22.53 23.90
C GLU A 27 14.18 22.60 22.36
N MET A 28 14.62 23.71 21.76
CA MET A 28 14.73 23.83 20.30
C MET A 28 15.66 22.77 19.69
N GLU A 29 16.83 22.55 20.31
CA GLU A 29 17.81 21.55 19.87
C GLU A 29 17.27 20.11 20.05
N GLU A 30 16.52 19.84 21.12
CA GLU A 30 15.82 18.57 21.36
C GLU A 30 14.73 18.32 20.30
N TRP A 31 13.89 19.31 19.99
CA TRP A 31 12.87 19.21 18.94
C TRP A 31 13.49 19.01 17.54
N MET A 32 14.57 19.71 17.22
CA MET A 32 15.28 19.50 15.95
C MET A 32 15.92 18.11 15.88
N ALA A 33 16.49 17.61 16.98
CA ALA A 33 17.04 16.26 17.04
C ALA A 33 15.95 15.20 16.88
N ALA A 34 14.79 15.38 17.51
CA ALA A 34 13.62 14.50 17.36
C ALA A 34 13.06 14.51 15.93
N LEU A 35 12.95 15.67 15.29
CA LEU A 35 12.48 15.76 13.91
C LEU A 35 13.47 15.15 12.91
N ARG A 36 14.78 15.36 13.12
CA ARG A 36 15.83 14.71 12.32
C ARG A 36 15.85 13.20 12.56
N SER A 37 15.62 12.74 13.79
CA SER A 37 15.56 11.31 14.08
C SER A 37 14.37 10.64 13.41
N VAL A 38 13.19 11.27 13.37
CA VAL A 38 12.01 10.76 12.64
C VAL A 38 12.24 10.74 11.12
N GLN A 39 12.87 11.79 10.57
CA GLN A 39 13.20 11.85 9.14
C GLN A 39 14.23 10.78 8.75
N ASN A 40 15.25 10.57 9.60
CA ASN A 40 16.20 9.48 9.44
C ASN A 40 15.56 8.11 9.69
N ARG A 41 14.55 8.00 10.56
CA ARG A 41 13.85 6.74 10.87
C ARG A 41 13.02 6.25 9.67
N GLN A 42 12.35 7.14 8.94
CA GLN A 42 11.63 6.77 7.71
C GLN A 42 12.58 6.26 6.62
N ASN A 43 13.73 6.92 6.44
CA ASN A 43 14.76 6.47 5.49
C ASN A 43 15.46 5.18 5.96
N TYR A 44 15.72 5.04 7.26
CA TYR A 44 16.36 3.87 7.87
C TYR A 44 15.44 2.64 7.87
N GLU A 45 14.16 2.78 8.22
CA GLU A 45 13.15 1.70 8.16
C GLU A 45 12.89 1.28 6.70
N SER A 46 12.86 2.21 5.74
CA SER A 46 12.74 1.89 4.31
C SER A 46 13.97 1.15 3.77
N THR A 47 15.17 1.52 4.23
CA THR A 47 16.43 0.87 3.83
C THR A 47 16.58 -0.51 4.48
N GLN A 48 16.17 -0.66 5.74
CA GLN A 48 16.20 -1.94 6.47
C GLN A 48 15.13 -2.90 5.93
N TYR A 49 13.93 -2.41 5.62
CA TYR A 49 12.89 -3.17 4.93
C TYR A 49 13.32 -3.62 3.53
N SER A 50 14.01 -2.74 2.78
CA SER A 50 14.63 -3.11 1.50
C SER A 50 15.66 -4.23 1.68
N MET A 51 16.61 -4.11 2.63
CA MET A 51 17.65 -5.13 2.82
C MET A 51 17.12 -6.51 3.21
N ASP A 52 16.12 -6.59 4.08
CA ASP A 52 15.53 -7.87 4.51
C ASP A 52 14.73 -8.56 3.40
N HIS A 53 14.09 -7.78 2.52
CA HIS A 53 13.24 -8.28 1.43
C HIS A 53 14.04 -8.98 0.30
N PHE A 54 15.35 -8.74 0.22
CA PHE A 54 16.24 -9.27 -0.81
C PHE A 54 17.42 -10.11 -0.27
N SER A 55 17.48 -10.38 1.03
CA SER A 55 18.63 -10.97 1.73
C SER A 55 18.91 -12.46 1.44
N GLY A 56 18.03 -13.14 0.70
CA GLY A 56 18.10 -14.60 0.52
C GLY A 56 17.84 -15.40 1.80
N MET A 57 17.47 -14.73 2.90
CA MET A 57 17.13 -15.36 4.16
C MET A 57 15.73 -15.96 4.15
N HIS A 58 15.53 -17.01 4.94
CA HIS A 58 14.21 -17.62 5.10
C HIS A 58 13.38 -16.81 6.10
N ASN A 59 12.24 -16.28 5.63
CA ASN A 59 11.24 -15.71 6.54
C ASN A 59 10.33 -16.81 7.07
N TRP A 60 10.42 -17.11 8.37
CA TRP A 60 9.76 -18.27 8.99
C TRP A 60 8.40 -17.93 9.57
N TYR A 61 7.43 -18.82 9.38
CA TYR A 61 6.19 -18.82 10.13
C TYR A 61 5.90 -20.20 10.71
N ALA A 62 5.26 -20.22 11.88
CA ALA A 62 4.78 -21.44 12.50
C ALA A 62 3.62 -22.02 11.68
N CYS A 63 3.68 -23.32 11.40
CA CYS A 63 2.62 -24.02 10.70
C CYS A 63 2.43 -25.44 11.24
N SER A 64 1.18 -25.90 11.20
CA SER A 64 0.86 -27.31 11.32
C SER A 64 0.84 -27.95 9.93
N HIS A 65 1.06 -29.25 9.89
CA HIS A 65 1.04 -30.02 8.65
C HIS A 65 -0.03 -31.10 8.77
N ALA A 66 -1.02 -31.05 7.87
CA ALA A 66 -2.06 -32.06 7.77
C ALA A 66 -1.55 -33.39 7.17
N ARG A 67 -0.28 -33.45 6.76
CA ARG A 67 0.34 -34.59 6.06
C ARG A 67 1.76 -34.82 6.57
N PRO A 68 2.27 -36.07 6.45
CA PRO A 68 3.67 -36.37 6.73
C PRO A 68 4.58 -35.38 6.00
N THR A 69 5.42 -34.70 6.77
CA THR A 69 6.27 -33.62 6.28
C THR A 69 7.61 -33.75 6.97
N TYR A 70 8.69 -33.48 6.25
CA TYR A 70 10.04 -33.70 6.73
C TYR A 70 10.84 -32.40 6.77
N CYS A 71 11.72 -32.30 7.75
CA CYS A 71 12.64 -31.19 7.93
C CYS A 71 13.72 -31.21 6.84
N ASN A 72 13.83 -30.13 6.06
CA ASN A 72 14.84 -29.96 5.02
C ASN A 72 16.28 -29.81 5.55
N VAL A 73 16.47 -29.79 6.88
CA VAL A 73 17.81 -29.74 7.53
C VAL A 73 18.22 -31.12 8.05
N CYS A 74 17.48 -31.70 8.99
CA CYS A 74 17.82 -33.01 9.59
C CYS A 74 17.18 -34.20 8.88
N ARG A 75 16.32 -34.00 7.89
CA ARG A 75 15.57 -35.03 7.15
C ARG A 75 14.59 -35.86 7.98
N GLU A 76 14.47 -35.61 9.27
CA GLU A 76 13.50 -36.25 10.16
C GLU A 76 12.09 -35.67 9.97
N ALA A 77 11.08 -36.46 10.37
CA ALA A 77 9.69 -36.03 10.33
C ALA A 77 9.45 -34.80 11.24
N LEU A 78 8.63 -33.87 10.73
CA LEU A 78 8.02 -32.81 11.53
C LEU A 78 6.76 -33.41 12.16
N SER A 79 6.83 -33.71 13.47
CA SER A 79 5.76 -34.37 14.21
C SER A 79 4.42 -33.63 14.11
N GLY A 80 3.34 -34.39 13.94
CA GLY A 80 2.00 -33.88 13.66
C GLY A 80 1.23 -33.45 14.90
N VAL A 81 0.35 -32.46 14.69
CA VAL A 81 -0.72 -31.96 15.57
C VAL A 81 -0.31 -31.01 16.71
N THR A 82 0.77 -31.25 17.47
CA THR A 82 1.12 -30.37 18.64
C THR A 82 2.47 -29.68 18.56
N SER A 83 3.37 -30.12 17.68
CA SER A 83 4.69 -29.50 17.49
C SER A 83 4.71 -28.64 16.23
N HIS A 84 4.79 -27.32 16.41
CA HIS A 84 4.86 -26.37 15.30
C HIS A 84 6.21 -26.49 14.56
N GLY A 85 6.16 -27.06 13.36
CA GLY A 85 7.22 -26.89 12.36
C GLY A 85 7.25 -25.44 11.87
N LEU A 86 8.41 -25.01 11.37
CA LEU A 86 8.56 -23.74 10.69
C LEU A 86 8.52 -23.98 9.19
N SER A 87 7.81 -23.12 8.47
CA SER A 87 7.85 -23.05 7.00
C SER A 87 8.34 -21.68 6.59
N CYS A 88 9.19 -21.63 5.57
CA CYS A 88 9.52 -20.39 4.91
C CYS A 88 8.27 -19.87 4.15
N GLU A 89 8.01 -18.57 4.23
CA GLU A 89 6.91 -17.89 3.54
C GLU A 89 7.05 -17.92 2.00
N VAL A 90 8.30 -17.92 1.53
CA VAL A 90 8.65 -17.71 0.12
C VAL A 90 8.95 -19.02 -0.61
N CYS A 91 9.94 -19.79 -0.15
CA CYS A 91 10.37 -21.01 -0.86
C CYS A 91 9.65 -22.28 -0.39
N LYS A 92 8.93 -22.22 0.74
CA LYS A 92 8.33 -23.38 1.44
C LYS A 92 9.34 -24.41 1.95
N PHE A 93 10.58 -24.00 2.19
CA PHE A 93 11.53 -24.79 2.98
C PHE A 93 10.95 -25.03 4.37
N LYS A 94 11.04 -26.26 4.88
CA LYS A 94 10.44 -26.65 6.15
C LYS A 94 11.51 -27.11 7.14
N ALA A 95 11.43 -26.68 8.38
CA ALA A 95 12.42 -27.02 9.39
C ALA A 95 11.79 -27.15 10.78
N HIS A 96 12.40 -27.95 11.67
CA HIS A 96 12.10 -27.84 13.10
C HIS A 96 12.53 -26.47 13.61
N LYS A 97 11.92 -26.00 14.70
CA LYS A 97 12.33 -24.75 15.37
C LYS A 97 13.85 -24.74 15.69
N ARG A 98 14.38 -25.86 16.19
CA ARG A 98 15.82 -26.06 16.47
C ARG A 98 16.71 -26.11 15.22
N CYS A 99 16.14 -26.46 14.06
CA CYS A 99 16.88 -26.62 12.82
C CYS A 99 16.90 -25.35 11.98
N ALA A 100 15.92 -24.46 12.13
CA ALA A 100 15.81 -23.25 11.32
C ALA A 100 17.04 -22.33 11.43
N VAL A 101 17.67 -22.25 12.60
CA VAL A 101 18.91 -21.49 12.81
C VAL A 101 20.12 -22.06 12.06
N ARG A 102 20.06 -23.33 11.66
CA ARG A 102 21.10 -24.03 10.87
C ARG A 102 20.74 -24.10 9.38
N ALA A 103 19.59 -23.56 8.97
CA ALA A 103 19.20 -23.58 7.57
C ALA A 103 20.14 -22.68 6.76
N THR A 104 20.53 -23.16 5.58
CA THR A 104 21.31 -22.37 4.63
C THR A 104 20.50 -21.16 4.16
N ASN A 105 21.13 -19.98 4.05
CA ASN A 105 20.51 -18.76 3.53
C ASN A 105 20.44 -18.78 1.99
N ASN A 106 19.73 -19.77 1.45
CA ASN A 106 19.54 -20.01 0.03
C ASN A 106 18.04 -20.00 -0.33
N CYS A 107 17.29 -19.07 0.27
CA CYS A 107 15.90 -18.84 -0.10
C CYS A 107 15.78 -18.44 -1.58
N LYS A 108 14.55 -18.30 -2.08
CA LYS A 108 14.26 -17.95 -3.48
C LYS A 108 15.08 -16.72 -3.89
N TRP A 109 15.83 -16.84 -4.99
CA TRP A 109 16.61 -15.74 -5.53
C TRP A 109 15.71 -14.53 -5.84
N THR A 110 16.27 -13.34 -5.80
CA THR A 110 15.51 -12.10 -6.03
C THR A 110 16.24 -11.18 -7.00
N THR A 111 17.56 -11.16 -6.96
CA THR A 111 18.45 -10.30 -7.78
C THR A 111 19.55 -11.10 -8.46
N LEU A 112 20.25 -10.48 -9.41
CA LEU A 112 21.37 -11.09 -10.13
C LEU A 112 22.46 -11.54 -9.13
N ALA A 113 22.75 -10.70 -8.13
CA ALA A 113 23.69 -11.00 -7.06
C ALA A 113 23.31 -12.23 -6.24
N SER A 114 22.00 -12.49 -6.05
CA SER A 114 21.54 -13.66 -5.30
C SER A 114 21.70 -14.98 -6.07
N ILE A 115 21.76 -14.94 -7.41
CA ILE A 115 22.10 -16.13 -8.24
C ILE A 115 23.61 -16.41 -8.13
N GLY A 116 24.44 -15.36 -8.17
CA GLY A 116 25.87 -15.48 -7.96
C GLY A 116 26.56 -16.31 -9.04
N LYS A 117 27.18 -17.43 -8.64
CA LYS A 117 28.00 -18.26 -9.54
C LYS A 117 27.18 -19.21 -10.43
N ASP A 118 25.89 -19.33 -10.16
CA ASP A 118 25.01 -20.24 -10.88
C ASP A 118 24.49 -19.64 -12.20
N ILE A 119 24.90 -18.42 -12.56
CA ILE A 119 24.46 -17.75 -13.79
C ILE A 119 24.95 -18.52 -15.03
N ILE A 120 24.08 -18.63 -16.02
CA ILE A 120 24.38 -19.24 -17.32
C ILE A 120 24.50 -18.12 -18.35
N GLU A 121 25.71 -17.91 -18.87
CA GLU A 121 26.00 -16.94 -19.93
C GLU A 121 26.21 -17.69 -21.25
N ASP A 122 25.32 -17.44 -22.21
CA ASP A 122 25.40 -18.01 -23.55
C ASP A 122 25.31 -16.89 -24.62
N GLU A 123 25.38 -17.25 -25.91
CA GLU A 123 25.23 -16.30 -27.03
C GLU A 123 23.90 -15.53 -27.00
N ASP A 124 22.83 -16.13 -26.44
CA ASP A 124 21.51 -15.52 -26.25
C ASP A 124 21.45 -14.53 -25.06
N GLY A 125 22.54 -14.36 -24.32
CA GLY A 125 22.66 -13.50 -23.15
C GLY A 125 22.60 -14.24 -21.81
N VAL A 126 22.24 -13.50 -20.76
CA VAL A 126 22.27 -13.98 -19.37
C VAL A 126 20.98 -14.72 -19.00
N SER A 127 21.12 -15.97 -18.57
CA SER A 127 20.02 -16.82 -18.12
C SER A 127 20.31 -17.42 -16.74
N MET A 128 19.27 -17.96 -16.10
CA MET A 128 19.38 -18.57 -14.77
C MET A 128 18.95 -20.03 -14.79
N PRO A 129 19.59 -20.89 -13.97
CA PRO A 129 19.20 -22.28 -13.86
C PRO A 129 17.95 -22.44 -13.00
N HIS A 130 17.46 -23.68 -12.97
CA HIS A 130 16.43 -24.06 -12.02
C HIS A 130 16.96 -24.01 -10.58
N GLN A 131 16.32 -23.20 -9.72
CA GLN A 131 16.56 -23.23 -8.28
C GLN A 131 15.72 -24.34 -7.64
N TRP A 132 16.35 -25.41 -7.17
CA TRP A 132 15.67 -26.62 -6.70
C TRP A 132 15.46 -26.64 -5.18
N LEU A 133 14.28 -27.09 -4.76
CA LEU A 133 13.97 -27.46 -3.37
C LEU A 133 13.64 -28.96 -3.31
N GLU A 134 14.26 -29.66 -2.37
CA GLU A 134 14.08 -31.10 -2.18
C GLU A 134 12.81 -31.43 -1.38
N GLY A 135 12.06 -32.42 -1.85
CA GLY A 135 10.99 -33.08 -1.13
C GLY A 135 9.80 -32.19 -0.77
N ASN A 136 8.96 -32.70 0.14
CA ASN A 136 7.70 -32.07 0.55
C ASN A 136 6.84 -31.66 -0.66
N LEU A 137 6.82 -32.52 -1.69
CA LEU A 137 6.06 -32.31 -2.92
C LEU A 137 4.56 -32.43 -2.66
N PRO A 138 3.73 -31.72 -3.46
CA PRO A 138 2.28 -31.86 -3.36
C PRO A 138 1.84 -33.31 -3.66
N VAL A 139 0.66 -33.69 -3.16
CA VAL A 139 0.05 -34.97 -3.55
C VAL A 139 -0.20 -34.96 -5.05
N SER A 140 -0.09 -36.14 -5.66
CA SER A 140 -0.16 -36.33 -7.12
C SER A 140 0.84 -35.47 -7.91
N ALA A 141 1.98 -35.09 -7.30
CA ALA A 141 3.07 -34.49 -8.05
C ALA A 141 3.53 -35.46 -9.14
N LYS A 142 3.67 -34.95 -10.36
CA LYS A 142 4.16 -35.70 -11.51
C LYS A 142 5.49 -35.16 -11.98
N CYS A 143 6.37 -36.04 -12.43
CA CYS A 143 7.65 -35.67 -13.01
C CYS A 143 7.46 -35.07 -14.41
N ASN A 144 8.02 -33.87 -14.65
CA ASN A 144 7.96 -33.19 -15.95
C ASN A 144 8.71 -33.90 -17.09
N VAL A 145 9.53 -34.91 -16.77
CA VAL A 145 10.33 -35.66 -17.77
C VAL A 145 9.64 -36.98 -18.15
N CYS A 146 9.19 -37.77 -17.16
CA CYS A 146 8.62 -39.10 -17.40
C CYS A 146 7.11 -39.24 -17.11
N ASP A 147 6.44 -38.17 -16.68
CA ASP A 147 5.02 -38.10 -16.26
C ASP A 147 4.60 -39.04 -15.11
N LYS A 148 5.53 -39.79 -14.52
CA LYS A 148 5.26 -40.65 -13.35
C LYS A 148 5.21 -39.84 -12.06
N THR A 149 4.47 -40.36 -11.07
CA THR A 149 4.36 -39.74 -9.74
C THR A 149 5.74 -39.55 -9.09
N CYS A 150 5.98 -38.37 -8.52
CA CYS A 150 7.20 -38.00 -7.80
C CYS A 150 6.89 -37.56 -6.37
N GLY A 151 7.91 -37.63 -5.51
CA GLY A 151 7.83 -37.38 -4.08
C GLY A 151 7.70 -38.66 -3.26
N SER A 152 7.74 -38.51 -1.94
CA SER A 152 7.59 -39.61 -0.99
C SER A 152 6.83 -39.15 0.24
N VAL A 153 6.03 -40.06 0.81
CA VAL A 153 5.36 -39.86 2.11
C VAL A 153 6.21 -40.29 3.30
N LEU A 154 7.35 -40.95 3.05
CA LEU A 154 8.22 -41.53 4.07
C LEU A 154 9.51 -40.72 4.31
N ARG A 155 9.89 -39.85 3.37
CA ARG A 155 11.12 -39.05 3.42
C ARG A 155 11.08 -37.88 2.45
N LEU A 156 12.06 -36.99 2.55
CA LEU A 156 12.37 -36.04 1.47
C LEU A 156 12.90 -36.80 0.26
N GLN A 157 12.27 -36.58 -0.88
CA GLN A 157 12.64 -37.19 -2.14
C GLN A 157 12.15 -36.32 -3.29
N ASP A 158 12.92 -36.32 -4.38
CA ASP A 158 12.64 -35.59 -5.62
C ASP A 158 12.66 -34.07 -5.43
N TRP A 159 12.54 -33.34 -6.54
CA TRP A 159 12.87 -31.92 -6.58
C TRP A 159 11.74 -31.10 -7.18
N ARG A 160 11.55 -29.88 -6.65
CA ARG A 160 10.67 -28.86 -7.22
C ARG A 160 11.42 -27.58 -7.48
N CYS A 161 11.27 -27.01 -8.67
CA CYS A 161 11.83 -25.72 -8.98
C CYS A 161 11.03 -24.59 -8.29
N LEU A 162 11.71 -23.66 -7.63
CA LEU A 162 11.08 -22.52 -6.93
C LEU A 162 10.47 -21.49 -7.90
N TRP A 163 10.90 -21.49 -9.17
CA TRP A 163 10.45 -20.56 -10.20
C TRP A 163 9.38 -21.19 -11.08
N CYS A 164 9.78 -22.08 -12.01
CA CYS A 164 8.86 -22.65 -12.98
C CYS A 164 7.92 -23.73 -12.43
N LYS A 165 8.08 -24.12 -11.16
CA LYS A 165 7.29 -25.16 -10.47
C LYS A 165 7.41 -26.57 -11.06
N ALA A 166 8.29 -26.78 -12.03
CA ALA A 166 8.60 -28.12 -12.53
C ALA A 166 9.03 -29.04 -11.38
N MET A 167 8.54 -30.28 -11.41
CA MET A 167 8.86 -31.31 -10.44
C MET A 167 9.55 -32.46 -11.18
N VAL A 168 10.65 -32.97 -10.63
CA VAL A 168 11.45 -34.01 -11.28
C VAL A 168 11.98 -35.01 -10.27
N HIS A 169 12.06 -36.27 -10.69
CA HIS A 169 12.80 -37.26 -9.93
C HIS A 169 14.28 -36.90 -9.85
N SER A 170 14.97 -37.35 -8.81
CA SER A 170 16.42 -37.15 -8.69
C SER A 170 17.18 -37.62 -9.93
N GLY A 171 16.82 -38.78 -10.51
CA GLY A 171 17.46 -39.30 -11.74
C GLY A 171 16.95 -38.67 -13.04
N CYS A 172 15.87 -37.90 -13.01
CA CYS A 172 15.34 -37.18 -14.18
C CYS A 172 15.83 -35.74 -14.24
N LYS A 173 16.50 -35.25 -13.20
CA LYS A 173 16.89 -33.85 -13.06
C LYS A 173 17.78 -33.36 -14.21
N ASP A 174 18.76 -34.18 -14.60
CA ASP A 174 19.75 -33.82 -15.63
C ASP A 174 19.20 -33.95 -17.06
N GLN A 175 18.00 -34.51 -17.22
CA GLN A 175 17.31 -34.62 -18.51
C GLN A 175 16.46 -33.37 -18.82
N LEU A 176 16.25 -32.52 -17.82
CA LEU A 176 15.57 -31.23 -18.00
C LEU A 176 16.56 -30.19 -18.51
N SER A 177 16.07 -29.23 -19.30
CA SER A 177 16.84 -28.03 -19.68
C SER A 177 17.53 -27.41 -18.45
N SER A 178 18.80 -27.02 -18.61
CA SER A 178 19.53 -26.30 -17.57
C SER A 178 18.92 -24.92 -17.31
N LYS A 179 18.44 -24.24 -18.36
CA LYS A 179 17.79 -22.92 -18.30
C LYS A 179 16.36 -23.03 -17.78
N CYS A 180 16.05 -22.25 -16.75
CA CYS A 180 14.70 -22.18 -16.18
C CYS A 180 13.78 -21.29 -17.02
N PRO A 181 12.61 -21.79 -17.47
CA PRO A 181 11.67 -20.99 -18.28
C PRO A 181 10.76 -20.07 -17.44
N LEU A 182 10.97 -19.97 -16.12
CA LEU A 182 10.14 -19.25 -15.14
C LEU A 182 8.67 -19.73 -15.00
N GLY A 183 8.19 -20.57 -15.92
CA GLY A 183 6.90 -21.25 -15.84
C GLY A 183 5.72 -20.38 -16.29
N GLN A 184 4.54 -20.66 -15.74
CA GLN A 184 3.26 -20.06 -16.17
C GLN A 184 3.26 -18.52 -16.07
N CYS A 185 3.89 -17.94 -15.06
CA CYS A 185 3.87 -16.50 -14.81
C CYS A 185 5.03 -15.74 -15.48
N LYS A 186 5.71 -16.32 -16.47
CA LYS A 186 6.95 -15.76 -17.06
C LYS A 186 6.82 -14.30 -17.54
N VAL A 187 5.64 -13.87 -18.01
CA VAL A 187 5.40 -12.52 -18.52
C VAL A 187 5.27 -11.52 -17.36
N SER A 188 4.66 -11.95 -16.26
CA SER A 188 4.45 -11.15 -15.06
C SER A 188 5.67 -11.10 -14.12
N VAL A 189 6.52 -12.12 -14.17
CA VAL A 189 7.72 -12.24 -13.32
C VAL A 189 8.86 -11.37 -13.86
N ILE A 190 9.45 -10.56 -12.99
CA ILE A 190 10.78 -9.98 -13.21
C ILE A 190 11.80 -11.04 -12.79
N PRO A 191 12.56 -11.64 -13.72
CA PRO A 191 13.57 -12.60 -13.36
C PRO A 191 14.64 -11.94 -12.49
N PRO A 192 15.28 -12.66 -11.56
CA PRO A 192 16.40 -12.14 -10.79
C PRO A 192 17.52 -11.59 -11.67
N THR A 193 17.73 -12.15 -12.87
CA THR A 193 18.71 -11.67 -13.85
C THR A 193 18.46 -10.25 -14.37
N ALA A 194 17.26 -9.70 -14.16
CA ALA A 194 16.90 -8.33 -14.55
C ALA A 194 17.14 -7.29 -13.44
N LEU A 195 17.52 -7.69 -12.23
CA LEU A 195 17.70 -6.79 -11.08
C LEU A 195 19.17 -6.74 -10.66
N ASN A 196 19.88 -5.66 -11.04
CA ASN A 196 21.34 -5.70 -11.16
C ASN A 196 22.16 -4.99 -10.07
N SER A 197 21.62 -4.03 -9.31
CA SER A 197 22.20 -3.53 -8.05
C SER A 197 21.36 -2.37 -7.49
N ILE A 198 21.64 -1.99 -6.24
CA ILE A 198 21.16 -0.76 -5.60
C ILE A 198 21.85 0.45 -6.29
N ASP A 199 21.10 1.51 -6.59
CA ASP A 199 21.57 2.78 -7.12
C ASP A 199 22.13 3.68 -6.01
N SER A 200 22.70 4.82 -6.41
CA SER A 200 23.31 5.82 -5.53
C SER A 200 22.37 6.35 -4.44
N ASP A 201 21.05 6.24 -4.65
CA ASP A 201 20.01 6.69 -3.73
C ASP A 201 19.53 5.57 -2.79
N GLY A 202 20.11 4.37 -2.88
CA GLY A 202 19.70 3.22 -2.08
C GLY A 202 18.57 2.37 -2.68
N PHE A 203 18.24 2.55 -3.97
CA PHE A 203 17.13 1.87 -4.64
C PHE A 203 17.55 0.98 -5.81
N TRP A 204 16.92 -0.18 -6.02
CA TRP A 204 17.38 -1.12 -7.04
C TRP A 204 17.16 -0.63 -8.48
N LYS A 205 18.18 -0.77 -9.33
CA LYS A 205 18.12 -0.53 -10.78
C LYS A 205 17.73 -1.83 -11.48
N ALA A 206 16.52 -1.85 -12.05
CA ALA A 206 16.12 -2.88 -12.99
C ALA A 206 16.76 -2.59 -14.36
N SER A 207 17.34 -3.63 -14.97
CA SER A 207 17.79 -3.64 -16.36
C SER A 207 16.77 -4.48 -17.11
N CYS A 208 15.95 -3.87 -17.96
CA CYS A 208 14.89 -4.60 -18.66
C CYS A 208 15.53 -5.53 -19.71
N PRO A 209 15.38 -6.86 -19.63
CA PRO A 209 15.68 -7.73 -20.75
C PRO A 209 14.63 -7.47 -21.85
N PRO A 210 15.00 -7.54 -23.15
CA PRO A 210 14.07 -7.34 -24.27
C PRO A 210 12.81 -8.24 -24.23
N SER A 211 12.85 -9.32 -23.45
CA SER A 211 11.77 -10.31 -23.30
C SER A 211 10.68 -9.96 -22.27
N CYS A 212 10.84 -8.89 -21.46
CA CYS A 212 9.84 -8.49 -20.47
C CYS A 212 8.85 -7.46 -21.05
N THR A 213 7.82 -7.93 -21.74
CA THR A 213 6.84 -7.05 -22.38
C THR A 213 5.89 -6.34 -21.40
N SER A 214 5.67 -6.85 -20.18
CA SER A 214 4.85 -6.16 -19.15
C SER A 214 4.96 -6.81 -17.75
N PRO A 215 5.92 -6.38 -16.90
CA PRO A 215 6.07 -6.94 -15.56
C PRO A 215 4.90 -6.57 -14.63
N LEU A 216 4.63 -7.40 -13.63
CA LEU A 216 3.57 -7.19 -12.65
C LEU A 216 4.13 -6.74 -11.29
N LEU A 217 3.65 -5.61 -10.79
CA LEU A 217 3.86 -5.12 -9.43
C LEU A 217 2.63 -5.47 -8.59
N VAL A 218 2.82 -6.15 -7.45
CA VAL A 218 1.71 -6.55 -6.57
C VAL A 218 1.82 -5.83 -5.24
N PHE A 219 0.75 -5.13 -4.88
CA PHE A 219 0.54 -4.56 -3.56
C PHE A 219 -0.51 -5.37 -2.82
N VAL A 220 -0.22 -5.78 -1.61
CA VAL A 220 -1.17 -6.52 -0.76
C VAL A 220 -1.36 -5.77 0.54
N ASN A 221 -2.60 -5.50 0.92
CA ASN A 221 -2.91 -5.05 2.27
C ASN A 221 -2.97 -6.28 3.20
N SER A 222 -1.95 -6.48 4.03
CA SER A 222 -1.87 -7.66 4.92
C SER A 222 -3.00 -7.72 5.97
N LYS A 223 -3.61 -6.59 6.33
CA LYS A 223 -4.71 -6.51 7.30
C LYS A 223 -6.10 -6.68 6.68
N SER A 224 -6.22 -6.65 5.35
CA SER A 224 -7.50 -6.82 4.66
C SER A 224 -8.06 -8.24 4.79
N GLY A 225 -9.40 -8.31 4.85
CA GLY A 225 -10.17 -9.56 4.84
C GLY A 225 -9.85 -10.46 6.02
N ASP A 226 -9.96 -9.98 7.26
CA ASP A 226 -9.66 -10.76 8.47
C ASP A 226 -8.24 -11.39 8.46
N ASN A 227 -7.23 -10.60 8.11
CA ASN A 227 -5.82 -11.00 7.98
C ASN A 227 -5.55 -12.09 6.91
N GLN A 228 -6.49 -12.35 6.01
CA GLN A 228 -6.27 -13.21 4.85
C GLN A 228 -5.23 -12.62 3.90
N GLY A 229 -5.05 -11.30 3.89
CA GLY A 229 -4.01 -10.60 3.13
C GLY A 229 -2.60 -11.18 3.35
N VAL A 230 -2.28 -11.66 4.55
CA VAL A 230 -0.99 -12.32 4.83
C VAL A 230 -0.83 -13.62 4.02
N LYS A 231 -1.89 -14.40 3.84
CA LYS A 231 -1.85 -15.64 3.03
C LYS A 231 -1.61 -15.31 1.56
N PHE A 232 -2.32 -14.31 1.03
CA PHE A 232 -2.15 -13.82 -0.33
C PHE A 232 -0.73 -13.29 -0.56
N LEU A 233 -0.21 -12.46 0.35
CA LEU A 233 1.17 -11.94 0.29
C LEU A 233 2.19 -13.08 0.19
N ARG A 234 2.09 -14.11 1.04
CA ARG A 234 2.95 -15.29 0.99
C ARG A 234 2.83 -16.03 -0.34
N ARG A 235 1.60 -16.20 -0.83
CA ARG A 235 1.32 -16.93 -2.07
C ARG A 235 1.85 -16.19 -3.30
N PHE A 236 1.71 -14.87 -3.37
CA PHE A 236 2.34 -14.05 -4.40
C PHE A 236 3.87 -14.13 -4.37
N LYS A 237 4.51 -14.05 -3.19
CA LYS A 237 5.97 -14.22 -3.06
C LYS A 237 6.46 -15.61 -3.53
N GLN A 238 5.63 -16.65 -3.41
CA GLN A 238 5.93 -17.97 -3.96
C GLN A 238 5.84 -17.99 -5.48
N LEU A 239 4.82 -17.37 -6.06
CA LEU A 239 4.55 -17.37 -7.51
C LEU A 239 5.49 -16.42 -8.27
N LEU A 240 5.57 -15.18 -7.83
CA LEU A 240 6.35 -14.10 -8.45
C LEU A 240 7.71 -13.93 -7.80
N ASN A 241 8.56 -13.05 -8.35
CA ASN A 241 9.76 -12.64 -7.63
C ASN A 241 9.33 -11.87 -6.36
N PRO A 242 9.82 -12.24 -5.16
CA PRO A 242 9.52 -11.49 -3.94
C PRO A 242 9.76 -9.98 -4.08
N ALA A 243 10.74 -9.59 -4.90
CA ALA A 243 11.03 -8.21 -5.29
C ALA A 243 9.85 -7.40 -5.84
N GLN A 244 8.81 -8.06 -6.32
CA GLN A 244 7.65 -7.44 -6.96
C GLN A 244 6.41 -7.41 -6.05
N VAL A 245 6.52 -7.95 -4.83
CA VAL A 245 5.38 -8.16 -3.94
C VAL A 245 5.59 -7.37 -2.67
N PHE A 246 4.81 -6.32 -2.48
CA PHE A 246 4.93 -5.37 -1.37
C PHE A 246 3.71 -5.43 -0.46
N ASP A 247 3.95 -5.34 0.84
CA ASP A 247 2.89 -5.15 1.83
C ASP A 247 2.59 -3.65 1.97
N LEU A 248 1.36 -3.24 1.71
CA LEU A 248 0.94 -1.84 1.86
C LEU A 248 1.03 -1.38 3.31
N MET A 249 0.79 -2.28 4.27
CA MET A 249 0.84 -1.92 5.68
C MET A 249 2.28 -1.81 6.21
N ASN A 250 3.26 -2.30 5.45
CA ASN A 250 4.67 -2.29 5.81
C ASN A 250 5.51 -1.72 4.66
N GLY A 251 5.78 -0.41 4.71
CA GLY A 251 6.58 0.30 3.70
C GLY A 251 5.78 1.05 2.62
N GLY A 252 4.46 0.83 2.53
CA GLY A 252 3.57 1.58 1.63
C GLY A 252 3.84 1.36 0.13
N PRO A 253 3.15 2.11 -0.76
CA PRO A 253 3.27 1.92 -2.20
C PRO A 253 4.51 2.57 -2.84
N HIS A 254 5.11 3.55 -2.18
CA HIS A 254 6.18 4.39 -2.76
C HIS A 254 7.37 3.58 -3.26
N LEU A 255 7.89 2.66 -2.44
CA LEU A 255 9.08 1.87 -2.75
C LEU A 255 8.88 1.01 -4.02
N GLY A 256 7.75 0.32 -4.10
CA GLY A 256 7.42 -0.53 -5.25
C GLY A 256 7.25 0.28 -6.54
N LEU A 257 6.59 1.44 -6.47
CA LEU A 257 6.39 2.31 -7.63
C LEU A 257 7.70 2.94 -8.11
N ARG A 258 8.58 3.35 -7.19
CA ARG A 258 9.93 3.84 -7.53
C ARG A 258 10.77 2.79 -8.25
N LEU A 259 10.72 1.54 -7.81
CA LEU A 259 11.41 0.43 -8.47
C LEU A 259 10.91 0.24 -9.91
N PHE A 260 9.61 0.36 -10.12
CA PHE A 260 8.98 0.12 -11.41
C PHE A 260 8.96 1.33 -12.36
N GLN A 261 9.29 2.54 -11.87
CA GLN A 261 9.38 3.77 -12.66
C GLN A 261 10.35 3.69 -13.85
N LYS A 262 11.33 2.76 -13.80
CA LYS A 262 12.31 2.54 -14.87
C LYS A 262 11.77 1.69 -16.03
N PHE A 263 10.61 1.05 -15.89
CA PHE A 263 9.99 0.27 -16.97
C PHE A 263 9.08 1.17 -17.82
N ASP A 264 9.12 1.00 -19.14
CA ASP A 264 8.30 1.79 -20.08
C ASP A 264 6.80 1.58 -19.82
N THR A 265 6.40 0.32 -19.64
CA THR A 265 5.03 -0.05 -19.27
C THR A 265 5.03 -1.22 -18.30
N PHE A 266 4.13 -1.19 -17.31
CA PHE A 266 3.97 -2.27 -16.34
C PHE A 266 2.55 -2.38 -15.81
N ARG A 267 2.22 -3.51 -15.21
CA ARG A 267 0.91 -3.76 -14.58
C ARG A 267 1.04 -3.69 -13.07
N ILE A 268 0.00 -3.20 -12.41
CA ILE A 268 -0.11 -3.13 -10.96
C ILE A 268 -1.34 -3.93 -10.55
N LEU A 269 -1.20 -4.83 -9.58
CA LEU A 269 -2.31 -5.51 -8.93
C LEU A 269 -2.39 -5.09 -7.47
N VAL A 270 -3.51 -4.49 -7.08
CA VAL A 270 -3.76 -4.10 -5.69
C VAL A 270 -4.73 -5.08 -5.05
N CYS A 271 -4.28 -5.76 -4.00
CA CYS A 271 -5.05 -6.73 -3.25
C CYS A 271 -5.52 -6.09 -1.93
N GLY A 272 -6.79 -5.71 -1.87
CA GLY A 272 -7.35 -4.92 -0.78
C GLY A 272 -8.76 -4.44 -1.12
N GLY A 273 -9.26 -3.46 -0.36
CA GLY A 273 -10.49 -2.72 -0.68
C GLY A 273 -10.21 -1.39 -1.36
N ASP A 274 -11.27 -0.61 -1.59
CA ASP A 274 -11.24 0.66 -2.33
C ASP A 274 -10.28 1.69 -1.69
N GLY A 275 -10.16 1.70 -0.36
CA GLY A 275 -9.21 2.57 0.35
C GLY A 275 -7.74 2.25 0.03
N SER A 276 -7.38 0.96 -0.10
CA SER A 276 -6.03 0.55 -0.50
C SER A 276 -5.75 0.91 -1.95
N VAL A 277 -6.75 0.75 -2.82
CA VAL A 277 -6.64 1.17 -4.22
C VAL A 277 -6.45 2.69 -4.33
N GLY A 278 -7.24 3.48 -3.59
CA GLY A 278 -7.13 4.93 -3.54
C GLY A 278 -5.75 5.40 -3.06
N TRP A 279 -5.15 4.71 -2.10
CA TRP A 279 -3.80 5.02 -1.62
C TRP A 279 -2.75 4.80 -2.71
N VAL A 280 -2.77 3.66 -3.39
CA VAL A 280 -1.85 3.37 -4.51
C VAL A 280 -2.04 4.38 -5.64
N LEU A 281 -3.29 4.69 -6.00
CA LEU A 281 -3.62 5.70 -7.02
C LEU A 281 -3.08 7.10 -6.69
N SER A 282 -3.17 7.51 -5.41
CA SER A 282 -2.63 8.81 -4.97
C SER A 282 -1.10 8.86 -5.12
N GLU A 283 -0.41 7.76 -4.84
CA GLU A 283 1.04 7.68 -5.01
C GLU A 283 1.46 7.64 -6.49
N ILE A 284 0.68 6.97 -7.35
CA ILE A 284 0.85 7.00 -8.80
C ILE A 284 0.76 8.43 -9.35
N ASP A 285 -0.16 9.24 -8.83
CA ASP A 285 -0.29 10.65 -9.22
C ASP A 285 0.93 11.46 -8.78
N ALA A 286 1.37 11.27 -7.53
CA ALA A 286 2.54 11.96 -6.99
C ALA A 286 3.82 11.67 -7.79
N LEU A 287 3.96 10.45 -8.32
CA LEU A 287 5.07 10.03 -9.17
C LEU A 287 4.81 10.22 -10.67
N THR A 288 3.64 10.73 -11.05
CA THR A 288 3.22 10.97 -12.44
C THR A 288 3.26 9.73 -13.36
N LEU A 289 3.00 8.54 -12.83
CA LEU A 289 3.15 7.25 -13.56
C LEU A 289 1.93 6.83 -14.39
N HIS A 290 0.86 7.64 -14.43
CA HIS A 290 -0.44 7.32 -15.01
C HIS A 290 -0.42 6.89 -16.49
N LYS A 291 0.61 7.24 -17.27
CA LYS A 291 0.76 6.79 -18.67
C LYS A 291 1.49 5.46 -18.82
N GLN A 292 2.24 5.04 -17.80
CA GLN A 292 3.11 3.86 -17.84
C GLN A 292 2.45 2.63 -17.20
N CYS A 293 1.54 2.83 -16.24
CA CYS A 293 0.98 1.74 -15.46
C CYS A 293 -0.48 1.40 -15.80
N GLN A 294 -0.80 0.11 -15.76
CA GLN A 294 -2.18 -0.40 -15.83
C GLN A 294 -2.56 -1.01 -14.48
N LEU A 295 -3.68 -0.59 -13.89
CA LEU A 295 -4.11 -1.02 -12.56
C LEU A 295 -5.20 -2.10 -12.63
N GLY A 296 -4.98 -3.21 -11.93
CA GLY A 296 -5.97 -4.24 -11.61
C GLY A 296 -6.24 -4.30 -10.11
N VAL A 297 -7.44 -4.77 -9.75
CA VAL A 297 -7.88 -4.88 -8.36
C VAL A 297 -8.22 -6.33 -8.05
N LEU A 298 -7.69 -6.83 -6.94
CA LEU A 298 -8.09 -8.10 -6.34
C LEU A 298 -8.87 -7.80 -5.06
N PRO A 299 -10.20 -8.03 -5.05
CA PRO A 299 -11.05 -7.65 -3.93
C PRO A 299 -10.76 -8.51 -2.69
N LEU A 300 -10.20 -7.89 -1.64
CA LEU A 300 -9.94 -8.54 -0.35
C LEU A 300 -10.66 -7.80 0.79
N GLY A 301 -11.55 -8.49 1.50
CA GLY A 301 -12.32 -7.93 2.61
C GLY A 301 -13.57 -7.19 2.15
N THR A 302 -13.92 -6.10 2.82
CA THR A 302 -15.14 -5.30 2.56
C THR A 302 -14.81 -3.99 1.85
N GLY A 303 -15.79 -3.42 1.13
CA GLY A 303 -15.61 -2.19 0.34
C GLY A 303 -14.78 -2.43 -0.92
N ASN A 304 -15.37 -3.18 -1.86
CA ASN A 304 -14.75 -3.57 -3.13
C ASN A 304 -15.59 -3.07 -4.32
N ASP A 305 -16.12 -1.86 -4.24
CA ASP A 305 -17.03 -1.32 -5.24
C ASP A 305 -16.33 -1.15 -6.59
N LEU A 306 -15.06 -0.71 -6.59
CA LEU A 306 -14.28 -0.59 -7.80
C LEU A 306 -14.04 -1.95 -8.47
N ALA A 307 -13.79 -3.00 -7.67
CA ALA A 307 -13.61 -4.36 -8.21
C ALA A 307 -14.89 -4.89 -8.87
N ARG A 308 -16.06 -4.61 -8.30
CA ARG A 308 -17.37 -4.99 -8.89
C ARG A 308 -17.60 -4.27 -10.21
N VAL A 309 -17.38 -2.95 -10.25
CA VAL A 309 -17.56 -2.14 -11.47
C VAL A 309 -16.60 -2.57 -12.59
N LEU A 310 -15.37 -2.92 -12.24
CA LEU A 310 -14.37 -3.40 -13.20
C LEU A 310 -14.56 -4.87 -13.61
N GLY A 311 -15.50 -5.61 -13.00
CA GLY A 311 -15.80 -7.00 -13.35
C GLY A 311 -14.86 -8.03 -12.70
N TRP A 312 -14.09 -7.66 -11.68
CA TRP A 312 -13.22 -8.58 -10.92
C TRP A 312 -13.96 -9.37 -9.82
N GLY A 313 -15.23 -9.01 -9.57
CA GLY A 313 -16.08 -9.68 -8.57
C GLY A 313 -16.13 -8.95 -7.24
N SER A 314 -16.83 -9.57 -6.28
CA SER A 314 -17.14 -8.96 -4.97
C SER A 314 -16.12 -9.28 -3.87
N ALA A 315 -15.51 -10.47 -3.91
CA ALA A 315 -14.51 -10.94 -2.95
C ALA A 315 -13.70 -12.10 -3.54
N CYS A 316 -12.44 -12.24 -3.10
CA CYS A 316 -11.58 -13.38 -3.39
C CYS A 316 -10.97 -13.90 -2.08
N ASP A 317 -11.50 -15.02 -1.58
CA ASP A 317 -11.11 -15.55 -0.26
C ASP A 317 -10.12 -16.72 -0.36
N ASP A 318 -9.87 -17.24 -1.56
CA ASP A 318 -9.08 -18.45 -1.81
C ASP A 318 -7.78 -18.15 -2.58
N ASP A 319 -6.64 -18.29 -1.91
CA ASP A 319 -5.31 -18.04 -2.48
C ASP A 319 -4.89 -19.12 -3.51
N THR A 320 -5.59 -20.25 -3.59
CA THR A 320 -5.32 -21.29 -4.57
C THR A 320 -5.69 -20.87 -6.00
N GLN A 321 -6.60 -19.90 -6.15
CA GLN A 321 -7.04 -19.37 -7.44
C GLN A 321 -6.06 -18.36 -8.05
N LEU A 322 -5.05 -17.92 -7.29
CA LEU A 322 -4.10 -16.89 -7.74
C LEU A 322 -3.42 -17.17 -9.09
N PRO A 323 -2.97 -18.41 -9.43
CA PRO A 323 -2.43 -18.68 -10.76
C PRO A 323 -3.42 -18.39 -11.90
N GLN A 324 -4.71 -18.73 -11.71
CA GLN A 324 -5.76 -18.48 -12.69
C GLN A 324 -6.07 -16.98 -12.79
N ILE A 325 -6.03 -16.26 -11.67
CA ILE A 325 -6.24 -14.81 -11.62
C ILE A 325 -5.11 -14.07 -12.34
N LEU A 326 -3.86 -14.48 -12.13
CA LEU A 326 -2.71 -13.93 -12.86
C LEU A 326 -2.86 -14.14 -14.37
N GLU A 327 -3.34 -15.32 -14.79
CA GLU A 327 -3.61 -15.62 -16.19
C GLU A 327 -4.74 -14.76 -16.77
N LYS A 328 -5.79 -14.51 -15.99
CA LYS A 328 -6.87 -13.57 -16.36
C LYS A 328 -6.35 -12.14 -16.47
N LEU A 329 -5.48 -11.71 -15.55
CA LEU A 329 -4.86 -10.39 -15.55
C LEU A 329 -3.92 -10.16 -16.74
N GLU A 330 -3.26 -11.22 -17.22
CA GLU A 330 -2.45 -11.16 -18.44
C GLU A 330 -3.28 -10.99 -19.72
N ARG A 331 -4.54 -11.43 -19.72
CA ARG A 331 -5.46 -11.32 -20.87
C ARG A 331 -6.52 -10.24 -20.71
N ALA A 332 -6.52 -9.51 -19.60
CA ALA A 332 -7.55 -8.53 -19.29
C ALA A 332 -7.47 -7.32 -20.23
N SER A 333 -8.63 -6.80 -20.62
CA SER A 333 -8.73 -5.53 -21.36
C SER A 333 -8.63 -4.34 -20.41
N THR A 334 -7.96 -3.28 -20.83
CA THR A 334 -7.89 -2.02 -20.08
C THR A 334 -9.15 -1.18 -20.32
N LYS A 335 -9.57 -0.44 -19.28
CA LYS A 335 -10.63 0.57 -19.35
C LYS A 335 -10.11 1.85 -18.72
N MET A 336 -10.50 2.99 -19.29
CA MET A 336 -10.19 4.30 -18.71
C MET A 336 -11.03 4.50 -17.45
N LEU A 337 -10.39 5.01 -16.39
CA LEU A 337 -11.02 5.31 -15.12
C LEU A 337 -11.04 6.82 -14.90
N ASP A 338 -12.24 7.39 -14.79
CA ASP A 338 -12.41 8.80 -14.45
C ASP A 338 -12.07 9.04 -12.98
N ARG A 339 -11.36 10.14 -12.69
CA ARG A 339 -10.92 10.47 -11.34
C ARG A 339 -11.27 11.90 -10.99
N TRP A 340 -11.86 12.08 -9.81
CA TRP A 340 -12.24 13.39 -9.29
C TRP A 340 -11.15 13.93 -8.36
N SER A 341 -10.80 15.20 -8.55
CA SER A 341 -9.97 15.95 -7.61
C SER A 341 -10.85 16.94 -6.86
N ILE A 342 -10.99 16.73 -5.55
CA ILE A 342 -11.87 17.53 -4.69
C ILE A 342 -11.01 18.42 -3.81
N MET A 343 -11.12 19.73 -3.97
CA MET A 343 -10.50 20.72 -3.09
C MET A 343 -11.54 21.27 -2.13
N VAL A 344 -11.36 21.01 -0.84
CA VAL A 344 -12.24 21.54 0.21
C VAL A 344 -11.57 22.73 0.87
N TYR A 345 -12.24 23.88 0.85
CA TYR A 345 -11.83 25.08 1.58
C TYR A 345 -12.77 25.28 2.76
N GLU A 346 -12.20 25.44 3.95
CA GLU A 346 -12.95 25.93 5.09
C GLU A 346 -13.16 27.42 4.88
N THR A 347 -14.32 27.79 4.32
CA THR A 347 -14.82 29.14 4.53
C THR A 347 -15.03 29.27 6.03
N LYS A 348 -14.17 30.06 6.69
CA LYS A 348 -14.59 30.71 7.92
C LYS A 348 -15.88 31.41 7.56
N PHE A 349 -17.02 30.83 7.94
CA PHE A 349 -18.22 31.63 8.08
C PHE A 349 -17.75 32.85 8.86
N PRO A 350 -18.02 34.09 8.38
CA PRO A 350 -17.74 35.23 9.22
C PRO A 350 -18.43 34.91 10.55
N ARG A 351 -17.63 34.63 11.58
CA ARG A 351 -18.12 34.59 12.96
C ARG A 351 -18.99 35.82 13.03
N GLN A 352 -20.26 35.66 13.40
CA GLN A 352 -21.20 36.75 13.56
C GLN A 352 -20.50 37.91 14.28
N HIS A 353 -19.93 38.84 13.53
CA HIS A 353 -19.33 40.07 14.03
C HIS A 353 -20.46 41.07 14.28
N SER A 354 -21.60 40.60 14.81
CA SER A 354 -22.87 41.30 14.64
C SER A 354 -23.72 41.41 15.91
N ILE A 355 -23.17 41.18 17.10
CA ILE A 355 -23.90 41.49 18.35
C ILE A 355 -23.01 42.22 19.36
N LEU A 356 -21.79 41.74 19.65
CA LEU A 356 -20.90 42.35 20.66
C LEU A 356 -20.55 43.82 20.35
N THR A 357 -20.35 44.18 19.08
CA THR A 357 -20.07 45.57 18.67
C THR A 357 -21.27 46.51 18.83
N TYR A 358 -22.50 45.98 18.74
CA TYR A 358 -23.72 46.76 18.98
C TYR A 358 -23.91 46.98 20.48
N GLU A 359 -23.62 45.98 21.31
CA GLU A 359 -23.69 46.09 22.76
C GLU A 359 -22.75 47.18 23.30
N ASP A 360 -21.49 47.18 22.85
CA ASP A 360 -20.50 48.20 23.24
C ASP A 360 -20.90 49.62 22.76
N SER A 361 -21.46 49.73 21.54
CA SER A 361 -21.91 51.01 20.99
C SER A 361 -23.14 51.56 21.72
N VAL A 362 -24.12 50.69 22.00
CA VAL A 362 -25.34 51.03 22.75
C VAL A 362 -24.99 51.44 24.17
N ALA A 363 -24.12 50.69 24.85
CA ALA A 363 -23.65 51.00 26.20
C ALA A 363 -22.92 52.36 26.24
N ALA A 364 -22.01 52.62 25.30
CA ALA A 364 -21.27 53.89 25.25
C ALA A 364 -22.18 55.11 25.01
N HIS A 365 -23.19 55.00 24.15
CA HIS A 365 -24.13 56.10 23.91
C HIS A 365 -25.15 56.28 25.03
N LEU A 366 -25.62 55.20 25.66
CA LEU A 366 -26.47 55.28 26.86
C LEU A 366 -25.73 55.92 28.04
N SER A 367 -24.46 55.55 28.28
CA SER A 367 -23.65 56.20 29.31
C SER A 367 -23.46 57.69 29.04
N LYS A 368 -23.21 58.11 27.79
CA LYS A 368 -23.10 59.54 27.42
C LYS A 368 -24.41 60.32 27.61
N ILE A 369 -25.56 59.68 27.45
CA ILE A 369 -26.87 60.30 27.71
C ILE A 369 -27.10 60.48 29.21
N LEU A 370 -26.69 59.50 30.02
CA LEU A 370 -26.92 59.50 31.47
C LEU A 370 -25.95 60.39 32.26
N THR A 371 -24.75 60.64 31.74
CA THR A 371 -23.69 61.36 32.46
C THR A 371 -23.40 62.77 31.93
N SER A 372 -24.05 63.22 30.86
CA SER A 372 -23.77 64.51 30.24
C SER A 372 -24.84 65.56 30.54
N ASP A 373 -24.43 66.68 31.11
CA ASP A 373 -25.30 67.83 31.40
C ASP A 373 -25.52 68.75 30.18
N GLN A 374 -24.91 68.43 29.03
CA GLN A 374 -25.05 69.21 27.80
C GLN A 374 -26.16 68.62 26.91
N HIS A 375 -27.25 69.37 26.75
CA HIS A 375 -28.39 68.98 25.91
C HIS A 375 -28.02 68.62 24.46
N SER A 376 -26.99 69.25 23.89
CA SER A 376 -26.51 68.95 22.53
C SER A 376 -25.87 67.55 22.41
N VAL A 377 -25.16 67.10 23.45
CA VAL A 377 -24.48 65.79 23.50
C VAL A 377 -25.51 64.67 23.74
N VAL A 378 -26.52 64.94 24.56
CA VAL A 378 -27.65 64.02 24.79
C VAL A 378 -28.45 63.81 23.50
N ILE A 379 -28.80 64.88 22.79
CA ILE A 379 -29.58 64.78 21.54
C ILE A 379 -28.79 64.08 20.43
N SER A 380 -27.50 64.38 20.28
CA SER A 380 -26.66 63.70 19.28
C SER A 380 -26.44 62.23 19.60
N SER A 381 -26.22 61.87 20.87
CA SER A 381 -26.08 60.47 21.29
C SER A 381 -27.38 59.68 21.15
N ALA A 382 -28.54 60.30 21.42
CA ALA A 382 -29.85 59.67 21.22
C ALA A 382 -30.15 59.40 19.73
N LYS A 383 -29.79 60.32 18.83
CA LYS A 383 -29.93 60.11 17.38
C LYS A 383 -29.10 58.94 16.88
N VAL A 384 -27.82 58.88 17.26
CA VAL A 384 -26.92 57.78 16.89
C VAL A 384 -27.43 56.45 17.45
N LEU A 385 -27.93 56.44 18.69
CA LEU A 385 -28.51 55.23 19.29
C LEU A 385 -29.74 54.74 18.49
N CYS A 386 -30.64 55.63 18.09
CA CYS A 386 -31.80 55.27 17.28
C CYS A 386 -31.41 54.72 15.90
N GLU A 387 -30.37 55.25 15.27
CA GLU A 387 -29.86 54.74 13.99
C GLU A 387 -29.21 53.36 14.14
N THR A 388 -28.40 53.17 15.18
CA THR A 388 -27.76 51.88 15.51
C THR A 388 -28.79 50.78 15.76
N VAL A 389 -29.87 51.07 16.49
CA VAL A 389 -30.97 50.11 16.73
C VAL A 389 -31.75 49.80 15.45
N LYS A 390 -32.00 50.81 14.60
CA LYS A 390 -32.67 50.59 13.30
C LYS A 390 -31.85 49.71 12.37
N ASP A 391 -30.53 49.94 12.27
CA ASP A 391 -29.64 49.10 11.46
C ASP A 391 -29.58 47.66 12.01
N PHE A 392 -29.56 47.49 13.33
CA PHE A 392 -29.60 46.18 13.96
C PHE A 392 -30.88 45.40 13.61
N VAL A 393 -32.05 46.03 13.75
CA VAL A 393 -33.34 45.41 13.40
C VAL A 393 -33.41 45.01 11.93
N ALA A 394 -32.91 45.87 11.02
CA ALA A 394 -32.87 45.57 9.59
C ALA A 394 -31.97 44.37 9.26
N ARG A 395 -30.83 44.22 9.96
CA ARG A 395 -29.92 43.08 9.79
C ARG A 395 -30.48 41.79 10.35
N VAL A 396 -31.15 41.83 11.51
CA VAL A 396 -31.83 40.66 12.09
C VAL A 396 -32.96 40.19 11.18
N GLY A 397 -33.73 41.12 10.59
CA GLY A 397 -34.77 40.80 9.59
C GLY A 397 -34.21 40.03 8.40
N LYS A 398 -33.13 40.53 7.78
CA LYS A 398 -32.45 39.86 6.66
C LYS A 398 -31.85 38.49 7.03
N ALA A 399 -31.36 38.33 8.26
CA ALA A 399 -30.82 37.05 8.72
C ALA A 399 -31.93 36.00 8.93
N TYR A 400 -33.13 36.43 9.32
CA TYR A 400 -34.30 35.56 9.45
C TYR A 400 -34.80 35.07 8.09
N GLU A 401 -34.90 35.98 7.10
CA GLU A 401 -35.28 35.63 5.72
C GLU A 401 -34.32 34.61 5.08
N LYS A 402 -33.01 34.79 5.29
CA LYS A 402 -31.97 33.89 4.77
C LYS A 402 -31.97 32.50 5.42
N ASN A 403 -32.39 32.40 6.68
CA ASN A 403 -32.54 31.11 7.38
C ASN A 403 -33.76 30.32 6.88
N THR A 404 -34.84 31.00 6.51
CA THR A 404 -36.01 30.37 5.87
C THR A 404 -35.65 29.79 4.50
N GLU A 405 -34.93 30.52 3.64
CA GLU A 405 -34.46 30.00 2.35
C GLU A 405 -33.48 28.82 2.51
N SER A 406 -32.55 28.90 3.46
CA SER A 406 -31.61 27.80 3.80
C SER A 406 -32.32 26.54 4.32
N SER A 407 -33.41 26.71 5.08
CA SER A 407 -34.24 25.60 5.56
C SER A 407 -34.98 24.91 4.42
N GLU A 408 -35.54 25.67 3.47
CA GLU A 408 -36.22 25.12 2.30
C GLU A 408 -35.27 24.36 1.36
N GLU A 409 -34.05 24.89 1.15
CA GLU A 409 -33.01 24.21 0.36
C GLU A 409 -32.51 22.92 1.02
N SER A 410 -32.32 22.95 2.35
CA SER A 410 -31.94 21.77 3.14
C SER A 410 -33.02 20.68 3.11
N GLU A 411 -34.29 21.07 3.20
CA GLU A 411 -35.42 20.15 3.14
C GLU A 411 -35.63 19.57 1.72
N ALA A 412 -35.40 20.37 0.68
CA ALA A 412 -35.37 19.92 -0.71
C ALA A 412 -34.21 18.93 -0.97
N MET A 413 -33.03 19.18 -0.39
CA MET A 413 -31.87 18.29 -0.48
C MET A 413 -32.10 16.98 0.28
N ALA A 414 -32.71 17.04 1.47
CA ALA A 414 -33.11 15.85 2.23
C ALA A 414 -34.14 14.98 1.47
N LYS A 415 -35.11 15.61 0.80
CA LYS A 415 -36.06 14.90 -0.09
C LYS A 415 -35.36 14.23 -1.28
N LYS A 416 -34.40 14.90 -1.93
CA LYS A 416 -33.61 14.32 -3.04
C LYS A 416 -32.74 13.14 -2.57
N VAL A 417 -32.09 13.24 -1.40
CA VAL A 417 -31.31 12.16 -0.80
C VAL A 417 -32.21 10.96 -0.45
N LYS A 418 -33.43 11.20 0.03
CA LYS A 418 -34.41 10.14 0.33
C LYS A 418 -34.91 9.46 -0.95
N LEU A 419 -35.14 10.20 -2.03
CA LEU A 419 -35.48 9.66 -3.36
C LEU A 419 -34.34 8.83 -3.96
N LEU A 420 -33.08 9.25 -3.79
CA LEU A 420 -31.90 8.48 -4.21
C LEU A 420 -31.78 7.16 -3.43
N ARG A 421 -32.02 7.18 -2.11
CA ARG A 421 -32.06 5.95 -1.29
C ARG A 421 -33.18 5.00 -1.71
N ILE A 422 -34.36 5.53 -2.07
CA ILE A 422 -35.46 4.70 -2.55
C ILE A 422 -35.10 4.10 -3.91
N LYS A 423 -34.62 4.89 -4.88
CA LYS A 423 -34.20 4.37 -6.20
C LYS A 423 -33.10 3.32 -6.11
N ALA A 424 -32.12 3.50 -5.22
CA ALA A 424 -31.08 2.50 -4.97
C ALA A 424 -31.61 1.21 -4.33
N SER A 425 -32.79 1.24 -3.71
CA SER A 425 -33.46 0.07 -3.11
C SER A 425 -34.35 -0.69 -4.11
N TRP A 426 -34.60 -0.15 -5.31
CA TRP A 426 -35.35 -0.84 -6.38
C TRP A 426 -34.42 -1.50 -7.43
N GLU A 427 -33.11 -1.39 -7.28
CA GLU A 427 -32.08 -2.05 -8.12
C GLU A 427 -31.27 -3.13 -7.37
N LEU A 428 -31.73 -3.53 -6.18
CA LEU A 428 -31.40 -4.81 -5.53
C LEU A 428 -32.60 -5.75 -5.68
#